data_AF-A0A1A2ZV34-F1
#
_entry.id   AF-A0A1A2ZV34-F1
#
_cell.length_a   1.000
_cell.length_b   1.000
_cell.length_c   1.000
_cell.angle_alpha   90.00
_cell.angle_beta   90.00
_cell.angle_gamma   90.00
#
_symmetry.space_group_name_H-M   'P 1'
#
loop_
_entity.id
_entity.type
_entity.pdbx_description
1 polymer ?
#
loop_
_entity_poly.entity_id
_entity_poly.type
_entity_poly.pdbx_seq_one_letter_code
_entity_poly.pdbx_strand_id
1 'polypeptide(L)'
;MYTFTLYRCLGYSIEIHPRIDGVETRPDFLVTREDESMYVECTVVMGTDAPATKNPAIAAAIYDAINEISDPNFMIGVEFKEEGTQQPRRRQIKTDIGNWLRGLDPDAVLADIEAANAIGELGDPPEKDFAFHDWVLTCTAFPVSPDKRREGRRVLGSLPPSGAFWVRNAERIHDAVRAKGSHYGAPGSLDRPLIVAVLTVGNFADIVEVTDALFGPTAISYNWGDPSSVTPFRERTGYWRGPESDRGLRVSAVLFSHDIQPWSVASHLPTAVINPWADNRIDEHPPLPTVTATDNGEIVERPSNTTPHDVFGPNI
;
A
#
# COMPACT_ATOMS: atom_id res chain seq x y z
N MET A 1 -15.34 -7.51 8.57
CA MET A 1 -15.32 -8.88 9.10
C MET A 1 -13.93 -9.30 9.58
N TYR A 2 -12.87 -9.05 8.81
CA TYR A 2 -11.48 -9.37 9.22
C TYR A 2 -11.05 -8.69 10.51
N THR A 3 -11.09 -7.36 10.57
CA THR A 3 -10.67 -6.57 11.75
C THR A 3 -11.38 -7.01 13.03
N PHE A 4 -12.69 -7.23 12.94
CA PHE A 4 -13.48 -7.79 14.05
C PHE A 4 -12.93 -9.14 14.51
N THR A 5 -12.71 -10.06 13.57
CA THR A 5 -12.22 -11.43 13.88
C THR A 5 -10.82 -11.38 14.49
N LEU A 6 -9.93 -10.58 13.91
CA LEU A 6 -8.58 -10.36 14.42
C LEU A 6 -8.59 -9.94 15.90
N TYR A 7 -9.32 -8.88 16.23
CA TYR A 7 -9.38 -8.40 17.62
C TYR A 7 -10.04 -9.41 18.57
N ARG A 8 -11.09 -10.13 18.14
CA ARG A 8 -11.68 -11.20 18.96
C ARG A 8 -10.67 -12.32 19.26
N CYS A 9 -9.94 -12.76 18.25
CA CYS A 9 -8.91 -13.78 18.36
C CYS A 9 -7.74 -13.35 19.25
N LEU A 10 -7.39 -12.06 19.24
CA LEU A 10 -6.38 -11.47 20.12
C LEU A 10 -6.87 -11.22 21.56
N GLY A 11 -8.09 -11.65 21.90
CA GLY A 11 -8.64 -11.59 23.25
C GLY A 11 -9.38 -10.31 23.59
N TYR A 12 -9.66 -9.44 22.62
CA TYR A 12 -10.39 -8.20 22.88
C TYR A 12 -11.91 -8.44 22.97
N SER A 13 -12.53 -7.75 23.92
CA SER A 13 -13.96 -7.45 23.87
C SER A 13 -14.21 -6.36 22.82
N ILE A 14 -15.34 -6.44 22.13
CA ILE A 14 -15.66 -5.52 21.02
C ILE A 14 -17.07 -4.96 21.23
N GLU A 15 -17.16 -3.65 21.35
CA GLU A 15 -18.40 -2.89 21.22
C GLU A 15 -18.51 -2.35 19.79
N ILE A 16 -19.66 -2.54 19.14
CA ILE A 16 -19.91 -2.11 17.76
C ILE A 16 -20.61 -0.76 17.78
N HIS A 17 -20.10 0.21 17.01
CA HIS A 17 -20.63 1.57 16.93
C HIS A 17 -20.83 2.25 18.30
N PRO A 18 -19.75 2.34 19.12
CA PRO A 18 -19.80 2.98 20.43
C PRO A 18 -20.20 4.45 20.30
N ARG A 19 -20.86 4.98 21.33
CA ARG A 19 -21.12 6.41 21.43
C ARG A 19 -19.93 7.11 22.07
N ILE A 20 -19.57 8.28 21.55
CA ILE A 20 -18.55 9.15 22.12
C ILE A 20 -19.23 10.45 22.49
N ASP A 21 -19.04 10.89 23.73
CA ASP A 21 -19.64 12.13 24.21
C ASP A 21 -19.10 13.33 23.42
N GLY A 22 -20.00 14.18 22.93
CA GLY A 22 -19.64 15.36 22.14
C GLY A 22 -19.24 15.10 20.69
N VAL A 23 -19.29 13.85 20.22
CA VAL A 23 -19.02 13.48 18.81
C VAL A 23 -20.27 12.82 18.21
N GLU A 24 -20.72 13.32 17.06
CA GLU A 24 -21.92 12.79 16.37
C GLU A 24 -21.65 11.46 15.65
N THR A 25 -20.45 11.32 15.11
CA THR A 25 -19.98 10.12 14.42
C THR A 25 -19.62 9.02 15.41
N ARG A 26 -19.66 7.78 14.94
CA ARG A 26 -19.33 6.60 15.75
C ARG A 26 -18.28 5.77 15.03
N PRO A 27 -17.21 5.35 15.73
CA PRO A 27 -16.27 4.38 15.19
C PRO A 27 -16.97 3.09 14.82
N ASP A 28 -16.32 2.27 14.01
CA ASP A 28 -16.84 0.93 13.74
C ASP A 28 -16.81 0.08 15.02
N PHE A 29 -15.72 0.18 15.79
CA PHE A 29 -15.53 -0.58 17.02
C PHE A 29 -14.88 0.24 18.14
N LEU A 30 -15.21 -0.13 19.38
CA LEU A 30 -14.35 0.06 20.55
C LEU A 30 -13.85 -1.32 20.96
N VAL A 31 -12.53 -1.51 20.97
CA VAL A 31 -11.91 -2.77 21.37
C VAL A 31 -11.21 -2.58 22.71
N THR A 32 -11.43 -3.51 23.63
CA THR A 32 -10.89 -3.43 25.00
C THR A 32 -10.36 -4.78 25.47
N ARG A 33 -9.14 -4.78 26.01
CA ARG A 33 -8.48 -5.94 26.63
C ARG A 33 -7.64 -5.45 27.81
N GLU A 34 -7.96 -5.92 29.01
CA GLU A 34 -7.33 -5.46 30.25
C GLU A 34 -7.43 -3.93 30.36
N ASP A 35 -6.30 -3.23 30.50
CA ASP A 35 -6.23 -1.76 30.57
C ASP A 35 -6.11 -1.09 29.18
N GLU A 36 -5.97 -1.88 28.10
CA GLU A 36 -5.91 -1.38 26.73
C GLU A 36 -7.32 -1.13 26.18
N SER A 37 -7.55 0.06 25.64
CA SER A 37 -8.81 0.40 24.97
C SER A 37 -8.58 1.37 23.83
N MET A 38 -9.12 1.08 22.65
CA MET A 38 -8.92 1.88 21.44
C MET A 38 -10.15 1.88 20.53
N TYR A 39 -10.39 3.01 19.88
CA TYR A 39 -11.40 3.12 18.83
C TYR A 39 -10.81 2.60 17.51
N VAL A 40 -11.61 1.89 16.73
CA VAL A 40 -11.20 1.33 15.43
C VAL A 40 -12.16 1.77 14.35
N GLU A 41 -11.62 2.34 13.28
CA GLU A 41 -12.30 2.72 12.04
C GLU A 41 -11.79 1.86 10.90
N CYS A 42 -12.67 1.24 10.13
CA CYS A 42 -12.31 0.41 9.00
C CYS A 42 -12.48 1.19 7.70
N THR A 43 -11.50 1.04 6.80
CA THR A 43 -11.60 1.55 5.44
C THR A 43 -10.97 0.58 4.45
N VAL A 44 -11.47 0.62 3.22
CA VAL A 44 -10.91 -0.13 2.10
C VAL A 44 -10.43 0.89 1.08
N VAL A 45 -9.17 0.77 0.68
CA VAL A 45 -8.58 1.57 -0.40
C VAL A 45 -8.40 0.64 -1.59
N MET A 46 -8.83 1.09 -2.77
CA MET A 46 -8.74 0.35 -4.02
C MET A 46 -7.83 1.10 -4.99
N GLY A 47 -6.98 0.37 -5.73
CA GLY A 47 -5.96 0.95 -6.60
C GLY A 47 -6.50 1.60 -7.89
N THR A 48 -7.79 1.52 -8.18
CA THR A 48 -8.34 1.94 -9.48
C THR A 48 -9.32 3.10 -9.38
N ASP A 49 -9.02 4.18 -10.09
CA ASP A 49 -10.02 5.05 -10.72
C ASP A 49 -10.37 4.54 -12.14
N ALA A 50 -9.94 3.33 -12.51
CA ALA A 50 -10.32 2.74 -13.78
C ALA A 50 -11.85 2.63 -13.81
N PRO A 51 -12.53 3.16 -14.85
CA PRO A 51 -13.96 2.99 -14.98
C PRO A 51 -14.28 1.50 -14.87
N ALA A 52 -15.36 1.16 -14.16
CA ALA A 52 -15.80 -0.21 -14.01
C ALA A 52 -15.79 -0.91 -15.38
N THR A 53 -14.89 -1.87 -15.53
CA THR A 53 -14.73 -2.59 -16.80
C THR A 53 -16.05 -3.22 -17.20
N LYS A 54 -16.41 -3.11 -18.49
CA LYS A 54 -17.65 -3.67 -19.03
C LYS A 54 -17.69 -5.19 -18.91
N ASN A 55 -16.52 -5.85 -18.82
CA ASN A 55 -16.38 -7.31 -18.79
C ASN A 55 -15.34 -7.78 -17.74
N PRO A 56 -15.65 -7.70 -16.42
CA PRO A 56 -14.69 -7.94 -15.35
C PRO A 56 -14.11 -9.37 -15.32
N ALA A 57 -14.90 -10.37 -15.70
CA ALA A 57 -14.44 -11.76 -15.76
C ALA A 57 -13.37 -11.98 -16.86
N ILE A 58 -13.50 -11.28 -18.00
CA ILE A 58 -12.53 -11.40 -19.10
C ILE A 58 -11.27 -10.60 -18.77
N ALA A 59 -11.43 -9.39 -18.20
CA ALA A 59 -10.30 -8.60 -17.71
C ALA A 59 -9.48 -9.39 -16.68
N ALA A 60 -10.13 -10.05 -15.71
CA ALA A 60 -9.47 -10.93 -14.75
C ALA A 60 -8.69 -12.07 -15.43
N ALA A 61 -9.27 -12.72 -16.45
CA ALA A 61 -8.58 -13.78 -17.20
C ALA A 61 -7.35 -13.26 -17.98
N ILE A 62 -7.38 -12.02 -18.46
CA ILE A 62 -6.23 -11.35 -19.11
C ILE A 62 -5.15 -11.06 -18.06
N TYR A 63 -5.50 -10.49 -16.91
CA TYR A 63 -4.55 -10.29 -15.81
C TYR A 63 -3.93 -11.61 -15.37
N ASP A 64 -4.72 -12.66 -15.19
CA ASP A 64 -4.21 -13.99 -14.83
C ASP A 64 -3.23 -14.53 -15.88
N ALA A 65 -3.47 -14.26 -17.18
CA ALA A 65 -2.58 -14.69 -18.25
C ALA A 65 -1.21 -14.01 -18.17
N ILE A 66 -1.20 -12.71 -17.91
CA ILE A 66 0.02 -11.92 -17.76
C ILE A 66 0.77 -12.32 -16.47
N ASN A 67 0.03 -12.64 -15.40
CA ASN A 67 0.58 -13.09 -14.11
C ASN A 67 1.37 -14.39 -14.22
N GLU A 68 1.05 -15.23 -15.21
CA GLU A 68 1.77 -16.47 -15.48
C GLU A 68 3.03 -16.29 -16.33
N ILE A 69 3.31 -15.09 -16.82
CA ILE A 69 4.62 -14.80 -17.40
C ILE A 69 5.62 -14.82 -16.24
N SER A 70 6.79 -15.43 -16.44
CA SER A 70 7.88 -15.45 -15.46
C SER A 70 9.04 -14.67 -16.04
N ASP A 71 9.37 -13.53 -15.43
CA ASP A 71 10.45 -12.63 -15.82
C ASP A 71 11.04 -12.04 -14.54
N PRO A 72 12.31 -12.34 -14.22
CA PRO A 72 12.95 -11.85 -13.00
C PRO A 72 13.37 -10.38 -13.11
N ASN A 73 13.35 -9.80 -14.31
CA ASN A 73 13.97 -8.52 -14.66
C ASN A 73 12.97 -7.38 -14.75
N PHE A 74 11.71 -7.67 -15.12
CA PHE A 74 10.70 -6.64 -15.33
C PHE A 74 9.40 -6.94 -14.58
N MET A 75 8.79 -5.88 -14.06
CA MET A 75 7.39 -5.84 -13.66
C MET A 75 6.58 -5.13 -14.76
N ILE A 76 5.34 -5.58 -15.00
CA ILE A 76 4.48 -5.03 -16.05
C ILE A 76 3.32 -4.24 -15.46
N GLY A 77 3.15 -3.00 -15.91
CA GLY A 77 1.89 -2.28 -15.80
C GLY A 77 0.98 -2.50 -17.01
N VAL A 78 -0.34 -2.50 -16.80
CA VAL A 78 -1.33 -2.79 -17.84
C VAL A 78 -2.48 -1.78 -17.79
N GLU A 79 -2.76 -1.15 -18.92
CA GLU A 79 -3.94 -0.30 -19.15
C GLU A 79 -4.78 -0.86 -20.30
N PHE A 80 -6.11 -0.85 -20.16
CA PHE A 80 -7.02 -1.20 -21.26
C PHE A 80 -7.38 0.07 -22.05
N LYS A 81 -6.82 0.21 -23.24
CA LYS A 81 -7.21 1.27 -24.20
C LYS A 81 -8.58 0.99 -24.81
N GLU A 82 -8.85 -0.27 -25.11
CA GLU A 82 -10.15 -0.73 -25.62
C GLU A 82 -10.56 -2.02 -24.93
N GLU A 83 -11.80 -2.04 -24.42
CA GLU A 83 -12.38 -3.22 -23.80
C GLU A 83 -13.20 -4.02 -24.80
N GLY A 84 -12.79 -5.26 -25.00
CA GLY A 84 -13.48 -6.22 -25.83
C GLY A 84 -14.56 -7.00 -25.08
N THR A 85 -15.24 -7.86 -25.82
CA THR A 85 -16.27 -8.80 -25.38
C THR A 85 -15.82 -10.24 -25.56
N GLN A 86 -14.78 -10.48 -26.35
CA GLN A 86 -14.30 -11.82 -26.65
C GLN A 86 -13.09 -12.17 -25.76
N GLN A 87 -13.04 -13.39 -25.23
CA GLN A 87 -11.93 -13.80 -24.37
C GLN A 87 -10.65 -14.05 -25.20
N PRO A 88 -9.55 -13.31 -24.97
CA PRO A 88 -8.28 -13.56 -25.64
C PRO A 88 -7.68 -14.93 -25.32
N ARG A 89 -6.85 -15.44 -26.24
CA ARG A 89 -6.13 -16.70 -26.01
C ARG A 89 -4.98 -16.48 -25.01
N ARG A 90 -5.09 -17.06 -23.82
CA ARG A 90 -4.08 -17.00 -22.74
C ARG A 90 -2.64 -17.23 -23.23
N ARG A 91 -2.43 -18.25 -24.07
CA ARG A 91 -1.10 -18.56 -24.64
C ARG A 91 -0.54 -17.44 -25.51
N GLN A 92 -1.40 -16.74 -26.25
CA GLN A 92 -0.98 -15.65 -27.12
C GLN A 92 -0.50 -14.45 -26.28
N ILE A 93 -1.29 -14.05 -25.27
CA ILE A 93 -0.93 -12.99 -24.32
C ILE A 93 0.47 -13.25 -23.74
N LYS A 94 0.67 -14.45 -23.18
CA LYS A 94 1.96 -14.84 -22.56
C LYS A 94 3.13 -14.79 -23.53
N THR A 95 2.90 -15.25 -24.76
CA THR A 95 3.96 -15.36 -25.78
C THR A 95 4.37 -13.97 -26.25
N ASP A 96 3.41 -13.13 -26.61
CA ASP A 96 3.68 -11.85 -27.25
C ASP A 96 4.30 -10.85 -26.25
N ILE A 97 3.75 -10.78 -25.04
CA ILE A 97 4.28 -9.93 -23.97
C ILE A 97 5.63 -10.47 -23.47
N GLY A 98 5.76 -11.79 -23.27
CA GLY A 98 7.02 -12.39 -22.83
C GLY A 98 8.14 -12.32 -23.89
N ASN A 99 7.82 -12.27 -25.18
CA ASN A 99 8.79 -12.00 -26.25
C ASN A 99 9.27 -10.55 -26.21
N TRP A 100 8.35 -9.61 -25.96
CA TRP A 100 8.69 -8.20 -25.85
C TRP A 100 9.62 -7.92 -24.66
N LEU A 101 9.31 -8.44 -23.47
CA LEU A 101 10.16 -8.28 -22.29
C LEU A 101 11.58 -8.82 -22.50
N ARG A 102 11.71 -10.01 -23.10
CA ARG A 102 13.02 -10.61 -23.42
C ARG A 102 13.85 -9.79 -24.42
N GLY A 103 13.22 -8.88 -25.15
CA GLY A 103 13.90 -7.97 -26.07
C GLY A 103 14.43 -6.70 -25.41
N LEU A 104 14.11 -6.44 -24.13
CA LEU A 104 14.54 -5.26 -23.39
C LEU A 104 15.78 -5.59 -22.53
N ASP A 105 16.68 -4.62 -22.40
CA ASP A 105 17.80 -4.67 -21.46
C ASP A 105 17.39 -3.98 -20.14
N PRO A 106 17.23 -4.72 -19.03
CA PRO A 106 16.75 -4.16 -17.77
C PRO A 106 17.74 -3.20 -17.11
N ASP A 107 19.04 -3.36 -17.35
CA ASP A 107 20.06 -2.48 -16.79
C ASP A 107 20.13 -1.17 -17.58
N ALA A 108 19.98 -1.23 -18.90
CA ALA A 108 19.86 -0.03 -19.74
C ALA A 108 18.60 0.79 -19.39
N VAL A 109 17.44 0.12 -19.28
CA VAL A 109 16.18 0.79 -18.92
C VAL A 109 16.27 1.45 -17.54
N LEU A 110 16.89 0.77 -16.56
CA LEU A 110 17.09 1.34 -15.23
C LEU A 110 18.01 2.58 -15.29
N ALA A 111 19.12 2.49 -16.01
CA ALA A 111 20.07 3.60 -16.16
C ALA A 111 19.43 4.82 -16.83
N ASP A 112 18.60 4.63 -17.85
CA ASP A 112 17.89 5.70 -18.55
C ASP A 112 16.90 6.42 -17.60
N ILE A 113 16.15 5.66 -16.79
CA ILE A 113 15.24 6.21 -15.78
C ILE A 113 16.00 6.99 -14.71
N GLU A 114 17.11 6.44 -14.20
CA GLU A 114 17.96 7.09 -13.20
C GLU A 114 18.58 8.39 -13.74
N ALA A 115 19.02 8.40 -15.00
CA ALA A 115 19.59 9.57 -15.65
C ALA A 115 18.56 10.70 -15.82
N ALA A 116 17.32 10.39 -16.24
CA ALA A 116 16.24 11.36 -16.34
C ALA A 116 15.89 11.96 -14.96
N ASN A 117 15.76 11.11 -13.94
CA ASN A 117 15.46 11.56 -12.57
C ASN A 117 16.56 12.48 -12.02
N ALA A 118 17.83 12.21 -12.35
CA ALA A 118 18.97 13.03 -11.90
C ALA A 118 18.94 14.47 -12.42
N ILE A 119 18.26 14.72 -13.54
CA ILE A 119 18.06 16.07 -14.12
C ILE A 119 16.66 16.64 -13.82
N GLY A 120 15.89 15.99 -12.95
CA GLY A 120 14.55 16.43 -12.56
C GLY A 120 13.46 16.15 -13.59
N GLU A 121 13.75 15.31 -14.60
CA GLU A 121 12.76 14.80 -15.55
C GLU A 121 12.20 13.46 -15.05
N LEU A 122 10.98 13.11 -15.47
CA LEU A 122 10.41 11.81 -15.16
C LEU A 122 10.97 10.79 -16.15
N GLY A 123 11.64 9.74 -15.66
CA GLY A 123 12.09 8.65 -16.52
C GLY A 123 10.92 7.87 -17.13
N ASP A 124 10.91 7.72 -18.45
CA ASP A 124 9.86 7.01 -19.18
C ASP A 124 10.23 5.53 -19.40
N PRO A 125 9.54 4.58 -18.75
CA PRO A 125 9.74 3.15 -19.01
C PRO A 125 9.25 2.77 -20.42
N PRO A 126 9.80 1.70 -21.04
CA PRO A 126 9.32 1.21 -22.33
C PRO A 126 7.84 0.81 -22.29
N GLU A 127 7.09 1.31 -23.26
CA GLU A 127 5.68 0.98 -23.45
C GLU A 127 5.42 0.28 -24.77
N LYS A 128 4.42 -0.60 -24.79
CA LYS A 128 3.96 -1.24 -26.02
C LYS A 128 2.49 -1.60 -25.97
N ASP A 129 1.78 -1.27 -27.06
CA ASP A 129 0.40 -1.69 -27.26
C ASP A 129 0.34 -3.11 -27.82
N PHE A 130 -0.59 -3.90 -27.27
CA PHE A 130 -0.94 -5.23 -27.73
C PHE A 130 -2.43 -5.28 -28.06
N ALA A 131 -2.75 -5.89 -29.20
CA ALA A 131 -4.13 -6.15 -29.60
C ALA A 131 -4.42 -7.65 -29.54
N PHE A 132 -5.46 -8.03 -28.80
CA PHE A 132 -5.92 -9.41 -28.71
C PHE A 132 -7.43 -9.47 -28.95
N HIS A 133 -7.86 -9.96 -30.12
CA HIS A 133 -9.26 -9.84 -30.56
C HIS A 133 -9.70 -8.37 -30.55
N ASP A 134 -10.75 -8.04 -29.81
CA ASP A 134 -11.33 -6.71 -29.64
C ASP A 134 -10.82 -5.99 -28.39
N TRP A 135 -9.78 -6.53 -27.74
CA TRP A 135 -9.07 -5.88 -26.64
C TRP A 135 -7.82 -5.19 -27.15
N VAL A 136 -7.61 -3.96 -26.71
CA VAL A 136 -6.34 -3.24 -26.87
C VAL A 136 -5.82 -2.87 -25.50
N LEU A 137 -4.59 -3.28 -25.21
CA LEU A 137 -3.94 -3.02 -23.94
C LEU A 137 -2.57 -2.40 -24.14
N THR A 138 -2.23 -1.44 -23.30
CA THR A 138 -0.89 -0.87 -23.19
C THR A 138 -0.17 -1.56 -22.06
N CYS A 139 1.00 -2.14 -22.35
CA CYS A 139 1.90 -2.66 -21.33
C CYS A 139 3.09 -1.74 -21.15
N THR A 140 3.45 -1.47 -19.90
CA THR A 140 4.62 -0.67 -19.50
C THR A 140 5.60 -1.55 -18.73
N ALA A 141 6.86 -1.59 -19.14
CA ALA A 141 7.89 -2.47 -18.55
C ALA A 141 8.78 -1.70 -17.56
N PHE A 142 8.69 -2.05 -16.28
CA PHE A 142 9.47 -1.41 -15.22
C PHE A 142 10.62 -2.31 -14.79
N PRO A 143 11.87 -1.81 -14.81
CA PRO A 143 13.03 -2.62 -14.46
C PRO A 143 13.05 -2.93 -12.96
N VAL A 144 13.39 -4.17 -12.64
CA VAL A 144 13.71 -4.60 -11.28
C VAL A 144 15.19 -4.33 -11.02
N SER A 145 15.48 -3.62 -9.93
CA SER A 145 16.85 -3.37 -9.48
C SER A 145 17.65 -4.69 -9.37
N PRO A 146 18.94 -4.72 -9.76
CA PRO A 146 19.74 -5.95 -9.80
C PRO A 146 19.65 -6.80 -8.53
N ASP A 147 19.75 -6.18 -7.35
CA ASP A 147 19.72 -6.87 -6.04
C ASP A 147 18.37 -7.52 -5.70
N LYS A 148 17.30 -7.16 -6.41
CA LYS A 148 15.92 -7.64 -6.20
C LYS A 148 15.47 -8.64 -7.26
N ARG A 149 16.30 -9.00 -8.24
CA ARG A 149 16.00 -9.99 -9.30
C ARG A 149 16.03 -11.40 -8.73
N ARG A 150 14.94 -12.17 -8.88
CA ARG A 150 14.82 -13.54 -8.38
C ARG A 150 13.94 -14.38 -9.31
N GLU A 151 14.31 -15.64 -9.54
CA GLU A 151 13.49 -16.59 -10.29
C GLU A 151 12.16 -16.87 -9.57
N GLY A 152 11.09 -17.07 -10.35
CA GLY A 152 9.74 -17.33 -9.82
C GLY A 152 8.99 -16.08 -9.34
N ARG A 153 9.51 -14.87 -9.58
CA ARG A 153 8.78 -13.61 -9.33
C ARG A 153 7.60 -13.49 -10.30
N ARG A 154 6.45 -13.08 -9.80
CA ARG A 154 5.28 -12.73 -10.63
C ARG A 154 5.61 -11.50 -11.48
N VAL A 155 5.29 -11.57 -12.77
CA VAL A 155 5.59 -10.51 -13.76
C VAL A 155 4.60 -9.36 -13.73
N LEU A 156 3.35 -9.64 -13.38
CA LEU A 156 2.42 -8.62 -12.96
C LEU A 156 2.80 -8.23 -11.52
N GLY A 157 3.70 -7.25 -11.40
CA GLY A 157 3.63 -6.31 -10.30
C GLY A 157 2.41 -5.42 -10.53
N SER A 158 1.73 -4.97 -9.48
CA SER A 158 0.92 -3.77 -9.63
C SER A 158 1.89 -2.63 -9.89
N LEU A 159 2.19 -2.40 -11.16
CA LEU A 159 2.82 -1.16 -11.57
C LEU A 159 1.87 -0.40 -12.50
N PRO A 160 1.72 0.90 -12.27
CA PRO A 160 0.79 1.73 -13.01
C PRO A 160 1.40 2.33 -14.30
N PRO A 161 0.59 2.82 -15.26
CA PRO A 161 1.03 3.40 -16.55
C PRO A 161 1.80 4.74 -16.47
N SER A 162 2.27 5.13 -15.29
CA SER A 162 3.08 6.33 -15.05
C SER A 162 3.47 6.33 -13.58
N GLY A 163 4.65 6.88 -13.25
CA GLY A 163 5.08 7.11 -11.86
C GLY A 163 4.08 7.94 -11.01
N ALA A 164 3.02 8.47 -11.62
CA ALA A 164 1.92 9.18 -10.98
C ALA A 164 1.14 8.34 -9.95
N PHE A 165 1.11 7.02 -10.05
CA PHE A 165 0.28 6.20 -9.15
C PHE A 165 0.96 5.79 -7.84
N TRP A 166 2.30 5.68 -7.78
CA TRP A 166 3.02 5.57 -6.50
C TRP A 166 2.71 6.77 -5.60
N VAL A 167 2.68 7.96 -6.23
CA VAL A 167 2.25 9.20 -5.59
C VAL A 167 0.76 9.15 -5.23
N ARG A 168 -0.12 8.67 -6.12
CA ARG A 168 -1.57 8.59 -5.84
C ARG A 168 -1.97 7.51 -4.82
N ASN A 169 -1.21 6.42 -4.65
CA ASN A 169 -1.51 5.39 -3.64
C ASN A 169 -1.26 5.93 -2.24
N ALA A 170 -0.09 6.55 -2.06
CA ALA A 170 0.23 7.26 -0.83
C ALA A 170 -0.79 8.37 -0.56
N GLU A 171 -1.18 9.15 -1.57
CA GLU A 171 -2.25 10.16 -1.44
C GLU A 171 -3.61 9.56 -1.09
N ARG A 172 -4.03 8.44 -1.70
CA ARG A 172 -5.30 7.78 -1.41
C ARG A 172 -5.35 7.21 0.00
N ILE A 173 -4.26 6.59 0.46
CA ILE A 173 -4.13 6.11 1.83
C ILE A 173 -4.16 7.31 2.78
N HIS A 174 -3.38 8.35 2.49
CA HIS A 174 -3.37 9.61 3.22
C HIS A 174 -4.79 10.20 3.34
N ASP A 175 -5.52 10.30 2.24
CA ASP A 175 -6.85 10.89 2.18
C ASP A 175 -7.90 10.03 2.86
N ALA A 176 -7.81 8.70 2.75
CA ALA A 176 -8.68 7.77 3.46
C ALA A 176 -8.48 7.87 4.98
N VAL A 177 -7.23 7.89 5.44
CA VAL A 177 -6.88 8.07 6.85
C VAL A 177 -7.31 9.46 7.35
N ARG A 178 -7.09 10.50 6.53
CA ARG A 178 -7.52 11.86 6.84
C ARG A 178 -9.03 11.97 6.96
N ALA A 179 -9.78 11.38 6.04
CA ALA A 179 -11.24 11.37 6.05
C ALA A 179 -11.75 10.71 7.34
N LYS A 180 -11.26 9.51 7.66
CA LYS A 180 -11.61 8.79 8.89
C LYS A 180 -11.25 9.56 10.15
N GLY A 181 -10.04 10.11 10.24
CA GLY A 181 -9.61 10.91 11.37
C GLY A 181 -10.37 12.24 11.50
N SER A 182 -10.95 12.78 10.43
CA SER A 182 -11.66 14.08 10.46
C SER A 182 -13.05 14.02 11.11
N HIS A 183 -13.61 12.83 11.28
CA HIS A 183 -14.94 12.64 11.87
C HIS A 183 -15.00 12.93 13.37
N TYR A 184 -13.86 12.98 14.06
CA TYR A 184 -13.74 13.00 15.51
C TYR A 184 -13.32 14.36 16.08
N GLY A 185 -13.74 15.45 15.44
CA GLY A 185 -13.49 16.80 15.94
C GLY A 185 -12.03 17.25 15.89
N ALA A 186 -11.66 18.14 16.81
CA ALA A 186 -10.31 18.69 16.93
C ALA A 186 -9.36 17.71 17.66
N PRO A 187 -8.03 17.85 17.52
CA PRO A 187 -7.06 17.20 18.41
C PRO A 187 -7.49 17.31 19.89
N GLY A 188 -7.38 16.22 20.65
CA GLY A 188 -7.83 16.11 22.04
C GLY A 188 -9.33 15.83 22.27
N SER A 189 -10.15 15.68 21.22
CA SER A 189 -11.60 15.38 21.37
C SER A 189 -11.88 13.91 21.74
N LEU A 190 -10.92 13.01 21.54
CA LEU A 190 -11.04 11.60 21.89
C LEU A 190 -10.36 11.32 23.22
N ASP A 191 -10.96 10.41 24.00
CA ASP A 191 -10.43 9.95 25.29
C ASP A 191 -9.58 8.68 25.18
N ARG A 192 -9.44 8.13 23.97
CA ARG A 192 -8.70 6.90 23.65
C ARG A 192 -8.00 7.01 22.31
N PRO A 193 -6.97 6.17 22.05
CA PRO A 193 -6.34 6.06 20.74
C PRO A 193 -7.35 5.73 19.64
N LEU A 194 -7.14 6.31 18.45
CA LEU A 194 -7.90 5.99 17.24
C LEU A 194 -7.01 5.22 16.26
N ILE A 195 -7.44 4.01 15.92
CA ILE A 195 -6.81 3.15 14.93
C ILE A 195 -7.63 3.19 13.65
N VAL A 196 -6.97 3.44 12.52
CA VAL A 196 -7.61 3.28 11.21
C VAL A 196 -7.12 1.97 10.58
N ALA A 197 -7.98 0.97 10.52
CA ALA A 197 -7.72 -0.28 9.83
C ALA A 197 -7.92 -0.12 8.32
N VAL A 198 -6.82 -0.15 7.58
CA VAL A 198 -6.77 0.05 6.13
C VAL A 198 -6.54 -1.30 5.46
N LEU A 199 -7.53 -1.75 4.68
CA LEU A 199 -7.36 -2.86 3.75
C LEU A 199 -7.10 -2.31 2.34
N THR A 200 -5.98 -2.70 1.74
CA THR A 200 -5.71 -2.46 0.32
C THR A 200 -6.05 -3.70 -0.50
N VAL A 201 -6.85 -3.51 -1.55
CA VAL A 201 -7.29 -4.59 -2.45
C VAL A 201 -6.64 -4.47 -3.81
N GLY A 202 -6.06 -5.56 -4.31
CA GLY A 202 -5.46 -5.63 -5.65
C GLY A 202 -3.93 -5.49 -5.67
N ASN A 203 -3.26 -5.82 -4.55
CA ASN A 203 -1.80 -5.78 -4.39
C ASN A 203 -1.13 -4.47 -4.84
N PHE A 204 -1.80 -3.33 -4.63
CA PHE A 204 -1.34 -2.04 -5.17
C PHE A 204 -0.53 -1.20 -4.20
N ALA A 205 -0.51 -1.55 -2.92
CA ALA A 205 0.30 -0.86 -1.92
C ALA A 205 1.04 -1.84 -1.03
N ASP A 206 2.31 -1.55 -0.80
CA ASP A 206 3.14 -2.23 0.18
C ASP A 206 3.33 -1.37 1.43
N ILE A 207 4.07 -1.89 2.41
CA ILE A 207 4.33 -1.17 3.66
C ILE A 207 5.12 0.13 3.44
N VAL A 208 5.91 0.24 2.37
CA VAL A 208 6.69 1.45 2.06
C VAL A 208 5.75 2.55 1.61
N GLU A 209 4.81 2.27 0.71
CA GLU A 209 3.81 3.25 0.27
C GLU A 209 2.94 3.76 1.43
N VAL A 210 2.55 2.85 2.34
CA VAL A 210 1.81 3.22 3.55
C VAL A 210 2.67 4.10 4.47
N THR A 211 3.95 3.78 4.61
CA THR A 211 4.90 4.55 5.42
C THR A 211 5.10 5.95 4.83
N ASP A 212 5.20 6.07 3.50
CA ASP A 212 5.31 7.36 2.82
C ASP A 212 4.02 8.17 2.87
N ALA A 213 2.85 7.53 2.79
CA ALA A 213 1.56 8.19 3.00
C ALA A 213 1.46 8.82 4.40
N LEU A 214 1.98 8.11 5.40
CA LEU A 214 1.80 8.44 6.80
C LEU A 214 2.90 9.38 7.31
N PHE A 215 4.16 9.17 6.95
CA PHE A 215 5.29 9.96 7.43
C PHE A 215 5.91 10.88 6.37
N GLY A 216 5.48 10.79 5.11
CA GLY A 216 6.03 11.50 3.95
C GLY A 216 7.18 10.72 3.31
N PRO A 217 7.50 10.92 2.02
CA PRO A 217 8.51 10.15 1.29
C PRO A 217 9.94 10.45 1.76
N THR A 218 10.87 9.51 1.49
CA THR A 218 12.31 9.80 1.62
C THR A 218 12.78 10.66 0.45
N ALA A 219 13.42 11.78 0.77
CA ALA A 219 14.05 12.70 -0.17
C ALA A 219 15.55 12.82 0.13
N ILE A 220 16.28 13.49 -0.77
CA ILE A 220 17.70 13.79 -0.58
C ILE A 220 17.92 15.30 -0.62
N SER A 221 18.86 15.76 0.19
CA SER A 221 19.40 17.12 0.14
C SER A 221 20.86 17.08 -0.29
N TYR A 222 21.32 18.04 -1.08
CA TYR A 222 22.72 18.18 -1.44
C TYR A 222 23.06 19.65 -1.68
N ASN A 223 24.31 20.01 -1.46
CA ASN A 223 24.86 21.31 -1.79
C ASN A 223 25.15 21.39 -3.29
N TRP A 224 24.64 22.44 -3.92
CA TRP A 224 24.87 22.69 -5.33
C TRP A 224 26.38 22.83 -5.63
N GLY A 225 26.91 21.98 -6.51
CA GLY A 225 28.34 21.93 -6.85
C GLY A 225 29.19 20.96 -6.03
N ASP A 226 28.60 20.27 -5.05
CA ASP A 226 29.26 19.19 -4.29
C ASP A 226 28.38 17.92 -4.27
N PRO A 227 28.51 17.04 -5.27
CA PRO A 227 27.78 15.77 -5.32
C PRO A 227 28.06 14.81 -4.16
N SER A 228 29.08 15.06 -3.31
CA SER A 228 29.39 14.23 -2.14
C SER A 228 28.61 14.61 -0.88
N SER A 229 27.84 15.71 -0.93
CA SER A 229 27.07 16.24 0.19
C SER A 229 25.64 15.68 0.32
N VAL A 230 25.34 14.60 -0.41
CA VAL A 230 24.01 13.97 -0.43
C VAL A 230 23.65 13.44 0.96
N THR A 231 22.61 14.01 1.55
CA THR A 231 22.06 13.59 2.85
C THR A 231 20.59 13.23 2.69
N PRO A 232 20.20 11.96 2.92
CA PRO A 232 18.80 11.56 2.89
C PRO A 232 18.04 12.13 4.09
N PHE A 233 16.79 12.50 3.89
CA PHE A 233 15.87 12.93 4.93
C PHE A 233 14.44 12.50 4.57
N ARG A 234 13.52 12.51 5.53
CA ARG A 234 12.10 12.26 5.25
C ARG A 234 11.36 13.59 5.12
N GLU A 235 10.64 13.77 4.03
CA GLU A 235 9.78 14.94 3.86
C GLU A 235 8.64 14.91 4.87
N ARG A 236 8.31 16.07 5.45
CA ARG A 236 7.19 16.20 6.41
C ARG A 236 5.85 16.48 5.71
N THR A 237 5.60 15.78 4.61
CA THR A 237 4.43 15.96 3.73
C THR A 237 3.35 14.91 3.93
N GLY A 238 3.64 13.82 4.65
CA GLY A 238 2.67 12.77 5.00
C GLY A 238 1.56 13.24 5.95
N TYR A 239 0.70 12.31 6.32
CA TYR A 239 -0.44 12.57 7.20
C TYR A 239 0.02 13.03 8.61
N TRP A 240 1.06 12.37 9.13
CA TRP A 240 1.78 12.73 10.35
C TRP A 240 3.04 13.51 9.98
N ARG A 241 3.13 14.76 10.45
CA ARG A 241 4.15 15.72 10.00
C ARG A 241 5.29 15.96 10.99
N GLY A 242 5.46 15.07 11.96
CA GLY A 242 6.48 15.20 12.98
C GLY A 242 6.03 15.94 14.24
N PRO A 243 6.93 16.05 15.24
CA PRO A 243 6.61 16.53 16.59
C PRO A 243 6.25 18.02 16.67
N GLU A 244 6.60 18.81 15.64
CA GLU A 244 6.34 20.25 15.58
C GLU A 244 4.99 20.60 14.93
N SER A 245 4.23 19.60 14.48
CA SER A 245 2.96 19.80 13.78
C SER A 245 1.77 19.35 14.62
N ASP A 246 0.67 20.10 14.54
CA ASP A 246 -0.64 19.73 15.07
C ASP A 246 -1.46 18.85 14.10
N ARG A 247 -0.88 18.50 12.95
CA ARG A 247 -1.55 17.76 11.88
C ARG A 247 -1.40 16.25 12.08
N GLY A 248 -2.53 15.56 11.97
CA GLY A 248 -2.59 14.10 12.00
C GLY A 248 -2.54 13.46 13.39
N LEU A 249 -2.46 14.25 14.47
CA LEU A 249 -2.33 13.74 15.85
C LEU A 249 -3.54 12.92 16.34
N ARG A 250 -4.69 13.03 15.65
CA ARG A 250 -5.91 12.29 15.99
C ARG A 250 -5.82 10.79 15.73
N VAL A 251 -5.11 10.38 14.68
CA VAL A 251 -4.95 8.96 14.35
C VAL A 251 -3.66 8.47 15.00
N SER A 252 -3.82 7.52 15.91
CA SER A 252 -2.75 6.97 16.73
C SER A 252 -2.00 5.85 16.03
N ALA A 253 -2.68 5.09 15.17
CA ALA A 253 -2.04 4.13 14.28
C ALA A 253 -2.90 3.82 13.07
N VAL A 254 -2.25 3.26 12.06
CA VAL A 254 -2.88 2.61 10.93
C VAL A 254 -2.59 1.12 10.99
N LEU A 255 -3.65 0.32 11.03
CA LEU A 255 -3.54 -1.14 10.95
C LEU A 255 -3.67 -1.55 9.47
N PHE A 256 -2.53 -1.78 8.84
CA PHE A 256 -2.43 -2.02 7.41
C PHE A 256 -2.49 -3.51 7.07
N SER A 257 -3.32 -3.87 6.10
CA SER A 257 -3.32 -5.19 5.51
C SER A 257 -3.54 -5.12 4.00
N HIS A 258 -2.96 -6.06 3.27
CA HIS A 258 -3.14 -6.25 1.84
C HIS A 258 -3.52 -7.70 1.54
N ASP A 259 -4.08 -7.94 0.36
CA ASP A 259 -4.33 -9.28 -0.18
C ASP A 259 -5.16 -10.22 0.70
N ILE A 260 -6.08 -9.66 1.50
CA ILE A 260 -7.08 -10.46 2.22
C ILE A 260 -8.14 -10.92 1.21
N GLN A 261 -8.00 -12.16 0.74
CA GLN A 261 -9.01 -12.89 -0.01
C GLN A 261 -9.56 -14.02 0.87
N PRO A 262 -10.75 -14.58 0.56
CA PRO A 262 -11.36 -15.63 1.39
C PRO A 262 -10.42 -16.81 1.69
N TRP A 263 -9.50 -17.14 0.78
CA TRP A 263 -8.52 -18.22 0.94
C TRP A 263 -7.16 -17.78 1.51
N SER A 264 -6.92 -16.48 1.71
CA SER A 264 -5.66 -15.93 2.24
C SER A 264 -5.87 -15.16 3.55
N VAL A 265 -7.08 -15.17 4.11
CA VAL A 265 -7.43 -14.43 5.32
C VAL A 265 -6.55 -14.76 6.53
N ALA A 266 -6.05 -15.98 6.64
CA ALA A 266 -5.12 -16.42 7.69
C ALA A 266 -3.67 -16.56 7.18
N SER A 267 -3.34 -16.03 6.01
CA SER A 267 -1.98 -16.17 5.46
C SER A 267 -0.98 -15.17 6.05
N HIS A 268 -1.45 -13.99 6.46
CA HIS A 268 -0.62 -12.91 7.00
C HIS A 268 -1.38 -12.14 8.09
N LEU A 269 -0.63 -11.64 9.08
CA LEU A 269 -1.12 -10.66 10.05
C LEU A 269 -0.91 -9.25 9.51
N PRO A 270 -1.75 -8.28 9.89
CA PRO A 270 -1.55 -6.89 9.50
C PRO A 270 -0.33 -6.28 10.18
N THR A 271 0.21 -5.24 9.57
CA THR A 271 1.28 -4.41 10.14
C THR A 271 0.68 -3.16 10.73
N ALA A 272 1.06 -2.84 11.97
CA ALA A 272 0.63 -1.61 12.63
C ALA A 272 1.65 -0.50 12.43
N VAL A 273 1.27 0.54 11.70
CA VAL A 273 2.07 1.76 11.58
C VAL A 273 1.65 2.72 12.68
N ILE A 274 2.55 3.01 13.63
CA ILE A 274 2.26 3.74 14.87
C ILE A 274 2.71 5.19 14.75
N ASN A 275 1.80 6.13 15.07
CA ASN A 275 2.11 7.55 15.17
C ASN A 275 2.80 7.84 16.51
N PRO A 276 4.09 8.20 16.50
CA PRO A 276 4.83 8.55 17.72
C PRO A 276 4.46 9.94 18.26
N TRP A 277 3.61 10.70 17.56
CA TRP A 277 3.21 12.06 17.92
C TRP A 277 1.72 12.19 18.19
N ALA A 278 0.96 11.09 18.27
CA ALA A 278 -0.48 11.15 18.48
C ALA A 278 -0.86 11.79 19.83
N ASP A 279 -2.03 12.44 19.87
CA ASP A 279 -2.60 13.00 21.10
C ASP A 279 -2.85 11.89 22.13
N ASN A 280 -3.47 10.81 21.67
CA ASN A 280 -3.67 9.59 22.44
C ASN A 280 -2.69 8.53 21.94
N ARG A 281 -1.54 8.42 22.60
CA ARG A 281 -0.49 7.48 22.23
C ARG A 281 -0.91 6.04 22.49
N ILE A 282 -0.34 5.12 21.72
CA ILE A 282 -0.46 3.69 21.94
C ILE A 282 0.78 3.26 22.72
N ASP A 283 0.62 3.00 24.00
CA ASP A 283 1.70 2.52 24.86
C ASP A 283 1.85 1.00 24.76
N GLU A 284 0.73 0.29 24.58
CA GLU A 284 0.65 -1.14 24.38
C GLU A 284 -0.18 -1.43 23.13
N HIS A 285 0.35 -2.31 22.28
CA HIS A 285 -0.28 -2.68 21.01
C HIS A 285 -0.37 -4.20 20.94
N PRO A 286 -1.39 -4.76 20.24
CA PRO A 286 -1.41 -6.17 19.91
C PRO A 286 -0.06 -6.69 19.37
N PRO A 287 0.26 -7.98 19.57
CA PRO A 287 1.55 -8.56 19.20
C PRO A 287 1.67 -8.77 17.68
N LEU A 288 1.57 -7.67 16.93
CA LEU A 288 1.63 -7.54 15.49
C LEU A 288 2.96 -6.86 15.12
N PRO A 289 3.47 -7.07 13.90
CA PRO A 289 4.63 -6.30 13.43
C PRO A 289 4.28 -4.81 13.43
N THR A 290 5.22 -3.98 13.90
CA THR A 290 5.01 -2.53 13.99
C THR A 290 6.04 -1.76 13.19
N VAL A 291 5.60 -0.65 12.61
CA VAL A 291 6.46 0.35 11.96
C VAL A 291 6.20 1.70 12.61
N THR A 292 7.23 2.48 12.91
CA THR A 292 7.09 3.85 13.40
C THR A 292 8.23 4.72 12.89
N ALA A 293 8.22 6.01 13.21
CA ALA A 293 9.29 6.94 12.85
C ALA A 293 9.92 7.59 14.09
N THR A 294 11.19 7.96 14.00
CA THR A 294 11.83 8.88 14.97
C THR A 294 11.47 10.33 14.64
N ASP A 295 11.76 11.25 15.56
CA ASP A 295 11.56 12.70 15.33
C ASP A 295 12.38 13.25 14.15
N ASN A 296 13.46 12.54 13.78
CA ASN A 296 14.32 12.84 12.64
C ASN A 296 13.82 12.18 11.32
N GLY A 297 12.72 11.42 11.36
CA GLY A 297 12.13 10.79 10.18
C GLY A 297 12.72 9.41 9.82
N GLU A 298 13.55 8.84 10.69
CA GLU A 298 14.07 7.47 10.50
C GLU A 298 12.99 6.44 10.80
N ILE A 299 12.83 5.44 9.94
CA ILE A 299 11.84 4.37 10.14
C ILE A 299 12.40 3.30 11.07
N VAL A 300 11.60 2.93 12.07
CA VAL A 300 11.90 1.88 13.03
C VAL A 300 10.88 0.78 12.87
N GLU A 301 11.34 -0.39 12.42
CA GLU A 301 10.54 -1.59 12.32
C GLU A 301 10.77 -2.50 13.53
N ARG A 302 9.70 -3.09 14.03
CA ARG A 302 9.78 -4.15 15.05
C ARG A 302 8.99 -5.35 14.55
N PRO A 303 9.68 -6.46 14.21
CA PRO A 303 8.99 -7.67 13.81
C PRO A 303 8.22 -8.27 15.00
N SER A 304 7.19 -9.04 14.68
CA SER A 304 6.50 -9.87 15.66
C SER A 304 6.77 -11.35 15.36
N ASN A 305 6.95 -12.13 16.42
CA ASN A 305 7.04 -13.59 16.31
C ASN A 305 5.66 -14.26 16.26
N THR A 306 4.58 -13.50 16.48
CA THR A 306 3.22 -14.00 16.38
C THR A 306 2.91 -14.36 14.94
N THR A 307 2.46 -15.59 14.72
CA THR A 307 2.03 -16.07 13.42
C THR A 307 0.51 -15.96 13.27
N PRO A 308 -0.03 -15.95 12.04
CA PRO A 308 -1.46 -16.08 11.85
C PRO A 308 -2.05 -17.32 12.54
N HIS A 309 -1.30 -18.42 12.60
CA HIS A 309 -1.71 -19.64 13.28
C HIS A 309 -1.90 -19.44 14.79
N ASP A 310 -1.05 -18.64 15.42
CA ASP A 310 -1.16 -18.33 16.86
C ASP A 310 -2.41 -17.50 17.18
N VAL A 311 -2.87 -16.68 16.22
CA VAL A 311 -4.02 -15.79 16.39
C VAL A 311 -5.32 -16.49 15.98
N PHE A 312 -5.35 -17.08 14.79
CA PHE A 312 -6.57 -17.62 14.18
C PHE A 312 -6.79 -19.11 14.48
N GLY A 313 -5.77 -19.80 15.00
CA GLY A 313 -5.81 -21.23 15.30
C GLY A 313 -5.57 -22.14 14.09
N PRO A 314 -5.51 -23.47 14.31
CA PRO A 314 -5.10 -24.45 13.30
C PRO A 314 -6.13 -24.77 12.20
N ASN A 315 -7.36 -24.22 12.28
CA ASN A 315 -8.49 -24.63 11.45
C ASN A 315 -9.04 -23.51 10.54
N ILE A 316 -8.23 -22.50 10.20
CA ILE A 316 -8.53 -21.54 9.13
C ILE A 316 -7.70 -21.85 7.89
#